data_AF-G5BQM6-F1
#
_entry.id   AF-G5BQM6-F1
#
_cell.length_a   1.000
_cell.length_b   1.000
_cell.length_c   1.000
_cell.angle_alpha   90.00
_cell.angle_beta   90.00
_cell.angle_gamma   90.00
#
_symmetry.space_group_name_H-M   'P 1'
#
loop_
_entity.id
_entity.type
_entity.pdbx_description
1 polymer ?
#
loop_
_entity_poly.entity_id
_entity_poly.type
_entity_poly.pdbx_seq_one_letter_code
_entity_poly.pdbx_strand_id
1 'polypeptide(L)'
;GSSSSGSSASLPASPAARKASPSPSSARTQPPPVASRTGRKSHSLDSLSRRRDGALSSESGASSSSYSGESLRELRWPPRASARYSCPAGSASSAPNPLGRPSALALVPLTGRSFSLGDLSHSPQTAQHVERIVRQVRAERGLRGVPERDRKIAALMIARHQEERLLLEQRAAAHGQWEQQRVRAEQRREREEREKQRALEQGRRAWTAQVEERRGRRGREEREAARRRQQQCERSEDRRRELAERQGLLRRERAERVAQEDRLRKLQQEQNLKQREEGLQEGRERAEQVRKERAQRAARAKQRQEGQLQRDKRELSRAERARHEALLRGRARQQQQEREGLRSTMETSLGRAQENYEQLVEQRTRELRERARREELQGRRAKEAMERKEREHQAHLEALARAGERRLQHAAQVAEEAVQQKARRVGQTRLEKERAQRANKEKVEKDEDFRRRELLQAIGRKLERSEQLSRERRSALESARSTARASFHVREKVREETNTRSFDRMVREAQLHASLDRK
;
A
#
# COMPACT_ATOMS: atom_id res chain seq x y z
N GLY A 1 -3.54 -100.37 -47.80
CA GLY A 1 -4.59 -99.80 -46.94
C GLY A 1 -4.93 -98.44 -47.51
N SER A 2 -6.02 -98.32 -48.25
CA SER A 2 -7.38 -98.05 -47.73
C SER A 2 -7.43 -96.63 -47.16
N SER A 3 -7.82 -95.64 -47.99
CA SER A 3 -9.19 -95.06 -48.09
C SER A 3 -9.31 -93.85 -47.14
N SER A 4 -9.88 -92.70 -47.47
CA SER A 4 -10.73 -92.28 -48.59
C SER A 4 -11.03 -90.77 -48.42
N SER A 5 -11.02 -90.05 -49.54
CA SER A 5 -11.97 -88.99 -49.98
C SER A 5 -12.58 -87.98 -49.00
N GLY A 6 -12.67 -86.72 -49.47
CA GLY A 6 -13.92 -85.96 -49.39
C GLY A 6 -13.78 -84.45 -49.29
N SER A 7 -13.73 -83.77 -50.44
CA SER A 7 -14.11 -82.36 -50.58
C SER A 7 -15.63 -82.21 -50.37
N SER A 8 -16.08 -81.10 -49.75
CA SER A 8 -17.20 -80.25 -50.22
C SER A 8 -17.70 -79.26 -49.16
N ALA A 9 -17.90 -78.02 -49.61
CA ALA A 9 -18.96 -77.06 -49.28
C ALA A 9 -19.23 -76.65 -47.82
N SER A 10 -19.17 -75.34 -47.53
CA SER A 10 -20.34 -74.47 -47.26
C SER A 10 -19.93 -73.11 -46.63
N LEU A 11 -20.54 -72.03 -47.11
CA LEU A 11 -20.64 -70.68 -46.47
C LEU A 11 -21.52 -70.81 -45.19
N PRO A 12 -21.56 -69.87 -44.20
CA PRO A 12 -21.65 -68.41 -44.38
C PRO A 12 -21.11 -67.51 -43.22
N ALA A 13 -21.44 -66.20 -43.30
CA ALA A 13 -21.61 -65.19 -42.23
C ALA A 13 -20.56 -64.05 -42.10
N SER A 14 -21.03 -62.82 -42.33
CA SER A 14 -20.53 -61.51 -41.84
C SER A 14 -20.36 -61.51 -40.30
N PRO A 15 -19.60 -60.59 -39.63
CA PRO A 15 -19.62 -59.13 -39.86
C PRO A 15 -18.37 -58.29 -39.45
N ALA A 16 -18.51 -56.96 -39.64
CA ALA A 16 -18.00 -55.87 -38.78
C ALA A 16 -16.58 -55.27 -38.97
N ALA A 17 -16.64 -53.95 -39.23
CA ALA A 17 -15.92 -52.85 -38.55
C ALA A 17 -14.39 -52.63 -38.73
N ARG A 18 -14.03 -51.44 -39.23
CA ARG A 18 -13.27 -50.35 -38.54
C ARG A 18 -12.69 -49.38 -39.58
N LYS A 19 -13.19 -48.15 -39.63
CA LYS A 19 -12.64 -46.93 -39.00
C LYS A 19 -11.33 -46.44 -39.61
N ALA A 20 -11.47 -45.50 -40.55
CA ALA A 20 -10.46 -44.53 -40.92
C ALA A 20 -10.70 -43.21 -40.15
N SER A 21 -9.61 -42.54 -39.83
CA SER A 21 -9.50 -41.13 -39.46
C SER A 21 -8.45 -40.52 -40.39
N PRO A 22 -8.60 -39.26 -40.85
CA PRO A 22 -8.14 -38.16 -40.02
C PRO A 22 -9.04 -36.92 -40.03
N SER A 23 -8.67 -36.03 -39.10
CA SER A 23 -9.23 -34.77 -38.67
C SER A 23 -8.99 -33.60 -39.67
N PRO A 24 -9.23 -32.32 -39.33
CA PRO A 24 -10.47 -31.63 -39.70
C PRO A 24 -10.24 -30.29 -40.41
N SER A 25 -11.18 -29.85 -41.24
CA SER A 25 -11.24 -28.44 -41.64
C SER A 25 -12.63 -28.00 -42.07
N SER A 26 -12.99 -26.81 -41.58
CA SER A 26 -13.71 -25.74 -42.27
C SER A 26 -15.08 -25.36 -41.72
N ALA A 27 -15.03 -24.19 -41.08
CA ALA A 27 -16.12 -23.24 -40.92
C ALA A 27 -16.78 -22.90 -42.26
N ARG A 28 -18.10 -22.68 -42.23
CA ARG A 28 -18.86 -22.11 -43.34
C ARG A 28 -19.33 -20.71 -42.96
N THR A 29 -18.82 -19.74 -43.71
CA THR A 29 -19.15 -18.32 -43.71
C THR A 29 -20.53 -18.08 -44.35
N GLN A 30 -21.33 -17.20 -43.76
CA GLN A 30 -22.59 -16.69 -44.34
C GLN A 30 -22.35 -15.45 -45.23
N PRO A 31 -23.18 -15.19 -46.26
CA PRO A 31 -23.15 -13.94 -47.04
C PRO A 31 -24.21 -12.90 -46.59
N PRO A 32 -24.07 -11.61 -46.95
CA PRO A 32 -24.97 -10.51 -46.55
C PRO A 32 -26.04 -10.16 -47.60
N PRO A 33 -27.13 -9.46 -47.24
CA PRO A 33 -28.09 -8.91 -48.19
C PRO A 33 -27.93 -7.41 -48.48
N VAL A 34 -28.67 -7.01 -49.52
CA VAL A 34 -28.52 -5.90 -50.46
C VAL A 34 -29.21 -4.60 -49.99
N ALA A 35 -28.69 -3.46 -50.47
CA ALA A 35 -29.20 -2.11 -50.27
C ALA A 35 -30.42 -1.75 -51.14
N SER A 36 -31.28 -0.86 -50.64
CA SER A 36 -32.24 -0.08 -51.43
C SER A 36 -32.10 1.41 -51.13
N ARG A 37 -32.08 2.23 -52.19
CA ARG A 37 -32.10 3.70 -52.20
C ARG A 37 -33.44 4.18 -52.76
N THR A 38 -34.10 5.11 -52.09
CA THR A 38 -34.94 6.24 -52.55
C THR A 38 -35.44 6.95 -51.26
N GLY A 39 -35.62 8.27 -51.09
CA GLY A 39 -35.46 9.48 -51.87
C GLY A 39 -35.74 10.71 -50.98
N ARG A 40 -34.95 11.78 -51.21
CA ARG A 40 -35.07 13.23 -50.92
C ARG A 40 -36.31 13.86 -50.21
N LYS A 41 -35.99 14.87 -49.36
CA LYS A 41 -36.50 16.29 -49.22
C LYS A 41 -36.75 16.64 -47.72
N SER A 42 -35.86 17.39 -47.06
CA SER A 42 -35.67 18.86 -47.00
C SER A 42 -36.67 19.61 -46.11
N HIS A 43 -36.17 20.31 -45.08
CA HIS A 43 -36.56 21.61 -44.50
C HIS A 43 -35.76 21.73 -43.17
N SER A 44 -34.71 22.56 -43.03
CA SER A 44 -34.53 24.01 -43.15
C SER A 44 -35.03 24.81 -41.94
N LEU A 45 -34.11 25.67 -41.47
CA LEU A 45 -34.18 26.79 -40.53
C LEU A 45 -33.94 26.42 -39.05
N ASP A 46 -32.77 26.68 -38.47
CA ASP A 46 -32.00 27.94 -38.31
C ASP A 46 -32.46 28.74 -37.09
N SER A 47 -31.47 29.36 -36.43
CA SER A 47 -31.57 30.45 -35.45
C SER A 47 -32.02 30.04 -34.02
N LEU A 48 -31.42 30.44 -32.89
CA LEU A 48 -30.41 31.45 -32.57
C LEU A 48 -29.63 31.07 -31.30
N SER A 49 -28.32 31.15 -31.44
CA SER A 49 -27.36 31.83 -30.56
C SER A 49 -27.88 32.69 -29.40
N ARG A 50 -27.14 32.60 -28.28
CA ARG A 50 -26.50 33.69 -27.48
C ARG A 50 -26.83 33.77 -25.98
N ARG A 51 -25.71 33.95 -25.25
CA ARG A 51 -25.47 34.72 -24.02
C ARG A 51 -25.71 34.02 -22.66
N ARG A 52 -24.59 33.51 -22.13
CA ARG A 52 -24.18 33.69 -20.73
C ARG A 52 -23.79 35.14 -20.49
N ASP A 53 -24.17 35.64 -19.31
CA ASP A 53 -23.56 36.61 -18.38
C ASP A 53 -24.71 36.90 -17.40
N GLY A 54 -24.67 36.71 -16.08
CA GLY A 54 -23.68 37.14 -15.10
C GLY A 54 -24.43 38.02 -14.07
N ALA A 55 -24.09 37.87 -12.79
CA ALA A 55 -24.37 38.78 -11.65
C ALA A 55 -25.59 38.55 -10.73
N LEU A 56 -25.23 38.13 -9.51
CA LEU A 56 -25.46 38.77 -8.19
C LEU A 56 -26.84 38.84 -7.52
N SER A 57 -26.76 38.43 -6.24
CA SER A 57 -27.45 38.91 -5.03
C SER A 57 -28.74 38.20 -4.58
N SER A 58 -28.59 37.64 -3.36
CA SER A 58 -29.47 37.66 -2.16
C SER A 58 -30.98 37.39 -2.37
N GLU A 59 -31.74 36.74 -1.49
CA GLU A 59 -31.76 36.80 -0.02
C GLU A 59 -32.57 35.60 0.54
N SER A 60 -32.13 35.11 1.69
CA SER A 60 -32.92 34.63 2.85
C SER A 60 -34.01 33.54 2.70
N GLY A 61 -33.74 32.38 3.31
CA GLY A 61 -34.75 31.40 3.72
C GLY A 61 -34.17 30.44 4.76
N ALA A 62 -34.53 30.65 6.02
CA ALA A 62 -34.02 29.97 7.21
C ALA A 62 -34.43 28.48 7.30
N SER A 63 -33.56 27.65 7.91
CA SER A 63 -33.87 26.47 8.75
C SER A 63 -32.53 25.86 9.24
N SER A 64 -32.13 26.12 10.49
CA SER A 64 -32.25 25.22 11.67
C SER A 64 -31.41 23.93 11.61
N SER A 65 -30.30 23.88 12.37
CA SER A 65 -30.18 23.02 13.56
C SER A 65 -28.72 22.83 14.03
N SER A 66 -28.58 22.88 15.35
CA SER A 66 -27.55 22.34 16.25
C SER A 66 -26.06 22.54 15.96
N TYR A 67 -25.55 23.58 16.63
CA TYR A 67 -24.16 23.76 17.01
C TYR A 67 -23.78 22.85 18.19
N SER A 68 -22.72 22.06 18.02
CA SER A 68 -21.96 21.45 19.12
C SER A 68 -20.49 21.37 18.74
N GLY A 69 -19.67 22.13 19.49
CA GLY A 69 -18.36 21.74 19.99
C GLY A 69 -17.22 21.48 18.99
N GLU A 70 -16.35 22.47 18.85
CA GLU A 70 -14.88 22.36 18.86
C GLU A 70 -14.21 21.21 18.09
N SER A 71 -13.73 21.52 16.88
CA SER A 71 -12.68 20.72 16.21
C SER A 71 -11.32 21.37 16.41
N LEU A 72 -10.54 20.80 17.33
CA LEU A 72 -9.10 20.99 17.43
C LEU A 72 -8.46 20.28 16.23
N ARG A 73 -7.75 21.03 15.39
CA ARG A 73 -6.94 20.49 14.30
C ARG A 73 -5.83 19.60 14.87
N GLU A 74 -5.91 18.29 14.66
CA GLU A 74 -4.76 17.40 14.77
C GLU A 74 -4.46 16.75 13.40
N LEU A 75 -3.37 17.23 12.81
CA LEU A 75 -2.78 16.74 11.57
C LEU A 75 -2.20 15.33 11.79
N ARG A 76 -2.99 14.32 11.41
CA ARG A 76 -2.59 12.92 11.40
C ARG A 76 -1.59 12.63 10.27
N TRP A 77 -0.32 12.46 10.62
CA TRP A 77 0.66 11.80 9.75
C TRP A 77 0.46 10.26 9.77
N PRO A 78 0.76 9.54 8.67
CA PRO A 78 0.58 8.09 8.61
C PRO A 78 1.75 7.31 9.26
N PRO A 79 1.52 6.06 9.72
CA PRO A 79 2.52 5.27 10.46
C PRO A 79 3.59 4.72 9.53
N ARG A 80 4.87 4.97 9.85
CA ARG A 80 6.02 4.34 9.17
C ARG A 80 6.05 2.84 9.48
N ALA A 81 6.10 2.05 8.42
CA ALA A 81 6.33 0.62 8.44
C ALA A 81 7.68 0.28 9.10
N SER A 82 7.64 -0.71 9.99
CA SER A 82 8.81 -1.31 10.63
C SER A 82 9.52 -2.24 9.64
N ALA A 83 10.70 -1.82 9.17
CA ALA A 83 11.61 -2.70 8.45
C ALA A 83 12.32 -3.61 9.45
N ARG A 84 12.02 -4.92 9.36
CA ARG A 84 12.78 -5.99 10.00
C ARG A 84 14.09 -6.17 9.24
N TYR A 85 15.22 -5.89 9.89
CA TYR A 85 16.49 -6.51 9.55
C TYR A 85 16.98 -7.26 10.78
N SER A 86 16.92 -8.58 10.67
CA SER A 86 17.52 -9.53 11.60
C SER A 86 19.01 -9.65 11.25
N CYS A 87 19.90 -9.49 12.23
CA CYS A 87 21.27 -10.01 12.18
C CYS A 87 21.55 -10.70 13.53
N PRO A 88 22.34 -11.79 13.52
CA PRO A 88 22.37 -12.77 14.60
C PRO A 88 23.33 -12.37 15.73
N ALA A 89 23.00 -12.86 16.93
CA ALA A 89 23.84 -12.80 18.10
C ALA A 89 25.14 -13.59 17.92
N GLY A 90 26.27 -12.98 18.29
CA GLY A 90 27.56 -13.64 18.41
C GLY A 90 28.64 -12.68 18.89
N SER A 91 29.33 -13.09 19.96
CA SER A 91 30.56 -12.53 20.52
C SER A 91 30.45 -11.31 21.43
N ALA A 92 30.38 -11.65 22.72
CA ALA A 92 30.82 -10.85 23.83
C ALA A 92 32.28 -10.38 23.63
N SER A 93 32.50 -9.07 23.68
CA SER A 93 33.69 -8.49 24.31
C SER A 93 33.39 -7.02 24.62
N SER A 94 33.29 -6.75 25.93
CA SER A 94 33.76 -5.53 26.59
C SER A 94 33.59 -4.20 25.84
N ALA A 95 32.46 -3.53 26.08
CA ALA A 95 32.37 -2.07 26.05
C ALA A 95 31.37 -1.59 27.13
N PRO A 96 31.74 -0.61 27.97
CA PRO A 96 30.94 -0.20 29.12
C PRO A 96 29.81 0.77 28.74
N ASN A 97 28.72 0.70 29.49
CA ASN A 97 27.54 1.56 29.40
C ASN A 97 27.86 3.06 29.29
N PRO A 98 27.15 3.86 28.47
CA PRO A 98 27.18 5.32 28.54
C PRO A 98 26.26 5.79 29.67
N LEU A 99 26.60 5.46 30.91
CA LEU A 99 26.20 6.25 32.08
C LEU A 99 27.19 7.39 32.25
N GLY A 100 27.29 8.22 31.20
CA GLY A 100 28.02 9.47 31.20
C GLY A 100 27.12 10.59 31.70
N ARG A 101 26.59 10.48 32.93
CA ARG A 101 26.56 11.69 33.75
C ARG A 101 28.01 12.18 33.72
N PRO A 102 28.31 13.45 33.41
CA PRO A 102 29.66 13.92 33.62
C PRO A 102 29.96 13.57 35.08
N SER A 103 30.84 12.59 35.26
CA SER A 103 31.61 12.46 36.47
C SER A 103 32.04 13.88 36.71
N ALA A 104 31.58 14.44 37.82
CA ALA A 104 32.23 15.60 38.37
C ALA A 104 33.68 15.17 38.42
N LEU A 105 34.44 15.55 37.39
CA LEU A 105 35.87 15.65 37.48
C LEU A 105 36.02 16.36 38.78
N ALA A 106 36.74 15.70 39.67
CA ALA A 106 37.29 16.32 40.84
C ALA A 106 38.05 17.57 40.34
N LEU A 107 37.31 18.66 40.14
CA LEU A 107 37.62 19.92 40.77
C LEU A 107 37.70 19.54 42.24
N VAL A 108 38.86 18.95 42.61
CA VAL A 108 39.43 19.11 43.92
C VAL A 108 39.21 20.58 44.17
N PRO A 109 38.28 20.93 45.07
CA PRO A 109 38.05 22.32 45.27
C PRO A 109 39.35 22.78 45.91
N LEU A 110 40.14 23.55 45.15
CA LEU A 110 41.22 24.38 45.69
C LEU A 110 40.64 25.43 46.66
N THR A 111 39.38 25.29 47.10
CA THR A 111 38.80 25.90 48.30
C THR A 111 39.46 25.42 49.59
N GLY A 112 40.35 24.41 49.54
CA GLY A 112 41.19 24.06 50.70
C GLY A 112 42.25 25.11 51.05
N ARG A 113 42.47 26.11 50.17
CA ARG A 113 43.30 27.28 50.44
C ARG A 113 42.44 28.54 50.36
N SER A 114 41.30 28.55 51.06
CA SER A 114 40.73 29.82 51.51
C SER A 114 41.86 30.58 52.17
N PHE A 115 42.23 31.76 51.65
CA PHE A 115 43.18 32.59 52.35
C PHE A 115 42.52 32.94 53.68
N SER A 116 42.96 32.29 54.76
CA SER A 116 42.42 32.53 56.10
C SER A 116 42.47 34.02 56.35
N LEU A 117 41.29 34.63 56.46
CA LEU A 117 41.09 36.07 56.68
C LEU A 117 41.80 36.59 57.95
N GLY A 118 42.36 35.69 58.78
CA GLY A 118 43.16 35.99 59.96
C GLY A 118 44.60 36.43 59.69
N ASP A 119 45.26 35.99 58.60
CA ASP A 119 46.72 36.15 58.42
C ASP A 119 47.14 37.06 57.25
N LEU A 120 46.19 37.52 56.44
CA LEU A 120 46.46 38.30 55.22
C LEU A 120 47.02 39.71 55.47
N SER A 121 46.98 40.20 56.72
CA SER A 121 47.63 41.46 57.12
C SER A 121 49.16 41.42 56.99
N HIS A 122 49.75 40.25 56.73
CA HIS A 122 51.19 40.06 56.63
C HIS A 122 51.67 39.40 55.32
N SER A 123 50.79 39.18 54.32
CA SER A 123 51.27 38.77 53.00
C SER A 123 52.09 39.91 52.39
N PRO A 124 53.37 39.69 52.04
CA PRO A 124 54.27 40.76 51.65
C PRO A 124 53.79 41.49 50.39
N GLN A 125 53.06 40.80 49.49
CA GLN A 125 52.54 41.38 48.26
C GLN A 125 51.34 42.30 48.48
N THR A 126 50.38 41.91 49.34
CA THR A 126 49.24 42.76 49.68
C THR A 126 49.66 43.91 50.58
N ALA A 127 50.60 43.67 51.52
CA ALA A 127 51.18 44.69 52.38
C ALA A 127 51.93 45.77 51.56
N GLN A 128 52.75 45.37 50.59
CA GLN A 128 53.42 46.31 49.67
C GLN A 128 52.42 47.11 48.81
N HIS A 129 51.31 46.48 48.39
CA HIS A 129 50.26 47.16 47.62
C HIS A 129 49.53 48.20 48.48
N VAL A 130 49.18 47.85 49.73
CA VAL A 130 48.61 48.77 50.71
C VAL A 130 49.59 49.90 51.02
N GLU A 131 50.87 49.60 51.23
CA GLU A 131 51.89 50.64 51.45
C GLU A 131 52.02 51.59 50.26
N ARG A 132 51.94 51.09 49.03
CA ARG A 132 51.96 51.91 47.81
C ARG A 132 50.78 52.88 47.79
N ILE A 133 49.58 52.39 48.10
CA ILE A 133 48.35 53.20 48.19
C ILE A 133 48.47 54.20 49.34
N VAL A 134 48.96 53.80 50.51
CA VAL A 134 49.15 54.70 51.66
C VAL A 134 50.19 55.79 51.37
N ARG A 135 51.30 55.46 50.68
CA ARG A 135 52.30 56.45 50.23
C ARG A 135 51.69 57.42 49.21
N GLN A 136 50.89 56.94 48.28
CA GLN A 136 50.19 57.78 47.31
C GLN A 136 49.19 58.73 47.98
N VAL A 137 48.34 58.22 48.87
CA VAL A 137 47.37 59.05 49.62
C VAL A 137 48.08 60.07 50.53
N ARG A 138 49.23 59.72 51.10
CA ARG A 138 50.06 60.64 51.88
C ARG A 138 50.63 61.77 51.01
N ALA A 139 51.06 61.47 49.79
CA ALA A 139 51.56 62.46 48.84
C ALA A 139 50.45 63.39 48.31
N GLU A 140 49.26 62.85 48.04
CA GLU A 140 48.13 63.60 47.45
C GLU A 140 47.34 64.42 48.49
N ARG A 141 47.22 63.95 49.74
CA ARG A 141 46.36 64.57 50.77
C ARG A 141 47.11 65.12 51.98
N GLY A 142 48.44 64.97 52.05
CA GLY A 142 49.28 65.53 53.11
C GLY A 142 49.05 64.99 54.53
N LEU A 143 48.33 63.87 54.68
CA LEU A 143 47.95 63.31 55.98
C LEU A 143 49.15 62.64 56.68
N ARG A 144 49.26 62.82 58.01
CA ARG A 144 50.43 62.38 58.84
C ARG A 144 50.60 60.85 58.92
N GLY A 145 49.60 60.07 58.52
CA GLY A 145 49.66 58.62 58.38
C GLY A 145 48.27 57.97 58.49
N VAL A 146 48.07 56.83 57.83
CA VAL A 146 46.85 56.01 57.95
C VAL A 146 46.98 55.07 59.16
N PRO A 147 45.98 54.99 60.07
CA PRO A 147 45.98 54.06 61.21
C PRO A 147 46.16 52.59 60.79
N GLU A 148 46.77 51.78 61.64
CA GLU A 148 47.04 50.35 61.36
C GLU A 148 45.77 49.54 61.12
N ARG A 149 44.67 49.89 61.80
CA ARG A 149 43.35 49.29 61.58
C ARG A 149 42.87 49.47 60.15
N ASP A 150 43.02 50.67 59.59
CA ASP A 150 42.54 50.98 58.24
C ASP A 150 43.46 50.37 57.17
N ARG A 151 44.76 50.25 57.46
CA ARG A 151 45.69 49.48 56.61
C ARG A 151 45.29 48.00 56.56
N LYS A 152 44.87 47.42 57.69
CA LYS A 152 44.38 46.04 57.78
C LYS A 152 43.06 45.88 57.00
N ILE A 153 42.14 46.83 57.10
CA ILE A 153 40.88 46.81 56.34
C ILE A 153 41.17 46.90 54.84
N ALA A 154 42.07 47.80 54.41
CA ALA A 154 42.49 47.91 53.02
C ALA A 154 43.14 46.62 52.50
N ALA A 155 44.04 46.00 53.28
CA ALA A 155 44.66 44.72 52.92
C ALA A 155 43.62 43.61 52.70
N LEU A 156 42.62 43.52 53.58
CA LEU A 156 41.52 42.56 53.45
C LEU A 156 40.63 42.86 52.23
N MET A 157 40.35 44.13 51.94
CA MET A 157 39.58 44.52 50.76
C MET A 157 40.31 44.15 49.46
N ILE A 158 41.62 44.39 49.38
CA ILE A 158 42.45 44.03 48.23
C ILE A 158 42.47 42.51 48.04
N ALA A 159 42.67 41.75 49.12
CA ALA A 159 42.67 40.29 49.04
C ALA A 159 41.30 39.73 48.61
N ARG A 160 40.21 40.23 49.20
CA ARG A 160 38.84 39.85 48.81
C ARG A 160 38.57 40.17 47.33
N HIS A 161 38.99 41.34 46.86
CA HIS A 161 38.82 41.71 45.46
C HIS A 161 39.63 40.80 44.52
N GLN A 162 40.85 40.40 44.91
CA GLN A 162 41.65 39.44 44.15
C GLN A 162 41.00 38.05 44.10
N GLU A 163 40.44 37.57 45.22
CA GLU A 163 39.69 36.32 45.26
C GLU A 163 38.43 36.38 44.37
N GLU A 164 37.68 37.47 44.44
CA GLU A 164 36.50 37.69 43.61
C GLU A 164 36.88 37.69 42.11
N ARG A 165 38.01 38.29 41.73
CA ARG A 165 38.52 38.25 40.34
C ARG A 165 38.91 36.85 39.90
N LEU A 166 39.65 36.10 40.73
CA LEU A 166 40.01 34.72 40.42
C LEU A 166 38.78 33.82 40.27
N LEU A 167 37.76 34.01 41.11
CA LEU A 167 36.50 33.27 41.00
C LEU A 167 35.72 33.64 39.74
N LEU A 168 35.72 34.91 39.35
CA LEU A 168 35.11 35.35 38.08
C LEU A 168 35.84 34.76 36.88
N GLU A 169 37.16 34.75 36.88
CA GLU A 169 37.99 34.13 35.83
C GLU A 169 37.75 32.62 35.75
N GLN A 170 37.68 31.92 36.89
CA GLN A 170 37.35 30.49 36.94
C GLN A 170 35.95 30.22 36.38
N ARG A 171 34.96 31.05 36.72
CA ARG A 171 33.59 30.95 36.18
C ARG A 171 33.55 31.21 34.68
N ALA A 172 34.25 32.24 34.20
CA ALA A 172 34.35 32.56 32.78
C ALA A 172 35.04 31.43 32.00
N ALA A 173 36.12 30.87 32.54
CA ALA A 173 36.81 29.73 31.94
C ALA A 173 35.92 28.48 31.89
N ALA A 174 35.21 28.16 32.97
CA ALA A 174 34.28 27.05 33.01
C ALA A 174 33.10 27.23 32.02
N HIS A 175 32.57 28.45 31.92
CA HIS A 175 31.52 28.77 30.95
C HIS A 175 32.02 28.63 29.51
N GLY A 176 33.21 29.17 29.19
CA GLY A 176 33.82 29.01 27.88
C GLY A 176 34.08 27.55 27.49
N GLN A 177 34.51 26.71 28.44
CA GLN A 177 34.65 25.27 28.22
C GLN A 177 33.31 24.58 27.97
N TRP A 178 32.27 24.95 28.72
CA TRP A 178 30.91 24.44 28.50
C TRP A 178 30.36 24.84 27.13
N GLU A 179 30.54 26.09 26.71
CA GLU A 179 30.14 26.57 25.39
C GLU A 179 30.88 25.84 24.26
N GLN A 180 32.18 25.63 24.40
CA GLN A 180 32.96 24.84 23.43
C GLN A 180 32.44 23.40 23.32
N GLN A 181 32.10 22.77 24.44
CA GLN A 181 31.49 21.44 24.43
C GLN A 181 30.10 21.46 23.78
N ARG A 182 29.29 22.48 24.06
CA ARG A 182 27.96 22.65 23.47
C ARG A 182 28.04 22.80 21.95
N VAL A 183 28.91 23.69 21.46
CA VAL A 183 29.12 23.89 20.01
C VAL A 183 29.65 22.62 19.35
N ARG A 184 30.59 21.90 19.97
CA ARG A 184 31.08 20.61 19.44
C ARG A 184 29.97 19.55 19.38
N ALA A 185 29.08 19.52 20.37
CA ALA A 185 27.93 18.62 20.39
C ALA A 185 26.90 18.99 19.32
N GLU A 186 26.63 20.28 19.13
CA GLU A 186 25.74 20.80 18.08
C GLU A 186 26.29 20.47 16.68
N GLN A 187 27.58 20.66 16.44
CA GLN A 187 28.20 20.30 15.15
C GLN A 187 28.11 18.79 14.86
N ARG A 188 28.22 17.93 15.89
CA ARG A 188 28.02 16.48 15.72
C ARG A 188 26.58 16.17 15.33
N ARG A 189 25.61 16.78 16.02
CA ARG A 189 24.19 16.62 15.70
C ARG A 189 23.87 17.10 14.28
N GLU A 190 24.42 18.24 13.87
CA GLU A 190 24.23 18.76 12.52
C GLU A 190 24.80 17.81 11.45
N ARG A 191 25.98 17.22 11.69
CA ARG A 191 26.55 16.20 10.79
C ARG A 191 25.66 14.96 10.70
N GLU A 192 25.20 14.45 11.83
CA GLU A 192 24.27 13.32 11.88
C GLU A 192 22.94 13.63 11.17
N GLU A 193 22.41 14.85 11.31
CA GLU A 193 21.21 15.30 10.60
C GLU A 193 21.42 15.41 9.10
N ARG A 194 22.56 15.95 8.66
CA ARG A 194 22.94 15.99 7.23
C ARG A 194 23.09 14.57 6.65
N GLU A 195 23.69 13.64 7.39
CA GLU A 195 23.78 12.23 6.97
C GLU A 195 22.41 11.56 6.91
N LYS A 196 21.53 11.81 7.89
CA LYS A 196 20.13 11.35 7.86
C LYS A 196 19.38 11.91 6.64
N GLN A 197 19.55 13.19 6.33
CA GLN A 197 18.95 13.82 5.15
C GLN A 197 19.47 13.17 3.86
N ARG A 198 20.79 12.97 3.73
CA ARG A 198 21.39 12.27 2.58
C ARG A 198 20.86 10.85 2.42
N ALA A 199 20.74 10.09 3.52
CA ALA A 199 20.18 8.74 3.48
C ALA A 199 18.70 8.74 3.04
N LEU A 200 17.91 9.72 3.49
CA LEU A 200 16.51 9.88 3.05
C LEU A 200 16.43 10.22 1.56
N GLU A 201 17.27 11.11 1.06
CA GLU A 201 17.34 11.45 -0.36
C GLU A 201 17.75 10.26 -1.22
N GLN A 202 18.74 9.48 -0.77
CA GLN A 202 19.15 8.24 -1.44
C GLN A 202 18.00 7.22 -1.46
N GLY A 203 17.29 7.06 -0.35
CA GLY A 203 16.10 6.21 -0.28
C GLY A 203 15.01 6.64 -1.25
N ARG A 204 14.75 7.96 -1.34
CA ARG A 204 13.78 8.52 -2.30
C ARG A 204 14.23 8.30 -3.75
N ARG A 205 15.51 8.52 -4.06
CA ARG A 205 16.08 8.29 -5.40
C ARG A 205 16.01 6.82 -5.81
N ALA A 206 16.37 5.89 -4.91
CA ALA A 206 16.26 4.46 -5.15
C ALA A 206 14.81 4.03 -5.39
N TRP A 207 13.87 4.55 -4.60
CA TRP A 207 12.44 4.32 -4.81
C TRP A 207 11.96 4.82 -6.18
N THR A 208 12.30 6.06 -6.55
CA THR A 208 11.94 6.61 -7.87
C THR A 208 12.53 5.79 -9.00
N ALA A 209 13.79 5.35 -8.90
CA ALA A 209 14.43 4.50 -9.89
C ALA A 209 13.72 3.14 -10.02
N GLN A 210 13.34 2.53 -8.90
CA GLN A 210 12.61 1.26 -8.90
C GLN A 210 11.20 1.37 -9.50
N VAL A 211 10.53 2.51 -9.30
CA VAL A 211 9.22 2.79 -9.92
C VAL A 211 9.38 2.98 -11.43
N GLU A 212 10.35 3.79 -11.86
CA GLU A 212 10.63 4.01 -13.29
C GLU A 212 11.09 2.73 -13.99
N GLU A 213 11.87 1.88 -13.33
CA GLU A 213 12.25 0.57 -13.87
C GLU A 213 11.02 -0.31 -14.08
N ARG A 214 10.11 -0.39 -13.09
CA ARG A 214 8.87 -1.14 -13.20
C ARG A 214 7.97 -0.58 -14.31
N ARG A 215 7.88 0.74 -14.43
CA ARG A 215 7.13 1.41 -15.51
C ARG A 215 7.76 1.12 -16.87
N GLY A 216 9.09 1.15 -16.95
CA GLY A 216 9.85 0.82 -18.17
C GLY A 216 9.66 -0.63 -18.60
N ARG A 217 9.67 -1.59 -17.66
CA ARG A 217 9.37 -3.00 -17.93
C ARG A 217 7.96 -3.19 -18.50
N ARG A 218 6.95 -2.61 -17.83
CA ARG A 218 5.56 -2.61 -18.35
C ARG A 218 5.46 -1.99 -19.74
N GLY A 219 6.12 -0.86 -19.98
CA GLY A 219 6.13 -0.22 -21.29
C GLY A 219 6.81 -1.06 -22.38
N ARG A 220 7.84 -1.86 -22.04
CA ARG A 220 8.46 -2.82 -22.98
C ARG A 220 7.52 -3.98 -23.29
N GLU A 221 6.91 -4.57 -22.27
CA GLU A 221 5.92 -5.64 -22.42
C GLU A 221 4.73 -5.21 -23.28
N GLU A 222 4.22 -3.99 -23.07
CA GLU A 222 3.14 -3.41 -23.89
C GLU A 222 3.56 -3.23 -25.35
N ARG A 223 4.77 -2.71 -25.61
CA ARG A 223 5.30 -2.56 -26.97
C ARG A 223 5.51 -3.90 -27.66
N GLU A 224 6.02 -4.89 -26.95
CA GLU A 224 6.18 -6.26 -27.48
C GLU A 224 4.83 -6.91 -27.76
N ALA A 225 3.85 -6.74 -26.87
CA ALA A 225 2.49 -7.21 -27.10
C ALA A 225 1.84 -6.52 -28.30
N ALA A 226 2.03 -5.21 -28.47
CA ALA A 226 1.57 -4.47 -29.64
C ALA A 226 2.21 -4.99 -30.94
N ARG A 227 3.53 -5.24 -30.94
CA ARG A 227 4.24 -5.85 -32.08
C ARG A 227 3.71 -7.25 -32.41
N ARG A 228 3.46 -8.09 -31.40
CA ARG A 228 2.87 -9.43 -31.61
C ARG A 228 1.47 -9.32 -32.23
N ARG A 229 0.65 -8.37 -31.77
CA ARG A 229 -0.68 -8.11 -32.35
C ARG A 229 -0.56 -7.62 -33.80
N GLN A 230 0.37 -6.71 -34.10
CA GLN A 230 0.63 -6.26 -35.47
C GLN A 230 1.01 -7.42 -36.38
N GLN A 231 1.97 -8.25 -35.98
CA GLN A 231 2.36 -9.44 -36.74
C GLN A 231 1.20 -10.42 -36.94
N GLN A 232 0.33 -10.57 -35.94
CA GLN A 232 -0.88 -11.40 -36.09
C GLN A 232 -1.87 -10.77 -37.09
N CYS A 233 -2.07 -9.46 -37.03
CA CYS A 233 -2.90 -8.73 -37.99
C CYS A 233 -2.34 -8.89 -39.41
N GLU A 234 -1.05 -8.63 -39.62
CA GLU A 234 -0.35 -8.80 -40.91
C GLU A 234 -0.55 -10.21 -41.46
N ARG A 235 -0.27 -11.25 -40.67
CA ARG A 235 -0.51 -12.65 -41.08
C ARG A 235 -1.97 -12.93 -41.43
N SER A 236 -2.92 -12.30 -40.73
CA SER A 236 -4.34 -12.46 -41.01
C SER A 236 -4.77 -11.72 -42.28
N GLU A 237 -4.16 -10.58 -42.57
CA GLU A 237 -4.34 -9.82 -43.80
C GLU A 237 -3.76 -10.55 -44.99
N ASP A 238 -2.55 -11.11 -44.88
CA ASP A 238 -1.91 -11.90 -45.93
C ASP A 238 -2.78 -13.10 -46.31
N ARG A 239 -3.30 -13.84 -45.33
CA ARG A 239 -4.25 -14.93 -45.59
C ARG A 239 -5.52 -14.45 -46.33
N ARG A 240 -6.03 -13.26 -45.98
CA ARG A 240 -7.19 -12.68 -46.68
C ARG A 240 -6.83 -12.28 -48.11
N ARG A 241 -5.65 -11.70 -48.33
CA ARG A 241 -5.12 -11.33 -49.64
C ARG A 241 -4.93 -12.57 -50.52
N GLU A 242 -4.28 -13.62 -50.01
CA GLU A 242 -4.12 -14.89 -50.72
C GLU A 242 -5.47 -15.51 -51.12
N LEU A 243 -6.46 -15.51 -50.22
CA LEU A 243 -7.80 -16.00 -50.55
C LEU A 243 -8.49 -15.15 -51.62
N ALA A 244 -8.30 -13.83 -51.58
CA ALA A 244 -8.83 -12.91 -52.58
C ALA A 244 -8.15 -13.11 -53.95
N GLU A 245 -6.82 -13.30 -53.97
CA GLU A 245 -6.05 -13.60 -55.17
C GLU A 245 -6.46 -14.93 -55.78
N ARG A 246 -6.60 -15.99 -54.97
CA ARG A 246 -7.11 -17.30 -55.45
C ARG A 246 -8.50 -17.20 -56.05
N GLN A 247 -9.40 -16.45 -55.43
CA GLN A 247 -10.72 -16.18 -56.01
C GLN A 247 -10.62 -15.35 -57.31
N GLY A 248 -9.70 -14.40 -57.36
CA GLY A 248 -9.41 -13.61 -58.55
C GLY A 248 -8.92 -14.47 -59.72
N LEU A 249 -7.98 -15.39 -59.47
CA LEU A 249 -7.50 -16.36 -60.46
C LEU A 249 -8.63 -17.25 -60.96
N LEU A 250 -9.44 -17.81 -60.06
CA LEU A 250 -10.61 -18.63 -60.45
C LEU A 250 -11.61 -17.86 -61.32
N ARG A 251 -11.84 -16.57 -61.04
CA ARG A 251 -12.70 -15.72 -61.88
C ARG A 251 -12.10 -15.49 -63.26
N ARG A 252 -10.78 -15.27 -63.33
CA ARG A 252 -10.05 -15.09 -64.60
C ARG A 252 -10.11 -16.37 -65.44
N GLU A 253 -9.78 -17.52 -64.87
CA GLU A 253 -9.86 -18.82 -65.57
C GLU A 253 -11.28 -19.09 -66.11
N ARG A 254 -12.32 -18.80 -65.31
CA ARG A 254 -13.71 -18.94 -65.77
C ARG A 254 -14.02 -17.99 -66.93
N ALA A 255 -13.59 -16.74 -66.84
CA ALA A 255 -13.78 -15.76 -67.90
C ALA A 255 -13.04 -16.19 -69.19
N GLU A 256 -11.83 -16.73 -69.07
CA GLU A 256 -11.06 -17.26 -70.19
C GLU A 256 -11.73 -18.47 -70.84
N ARG A 257 -12.26 -19.41 -70.04
CA ARG A 257 -13.02 -20.56 -70.55
C ARG A 257 -14.27 -20.12 -71.30
N VAL A 258 -15.05 -19.20 -70.73
CA VAL A 258 -16.23 -18.62 -71.41
C VAL A 258 -15.80 -17.92 -72.71
N ALA A 259 -14.71 -17.15 -72.70
CA ALA A 259 -14.20 -16.50 -73.89
C ALA A 259 -13.75 -17.51 -74.98
N GLN A 260 -13.16 -18.65 -74.59
CA GLN A 260 -12.80 -19.72 -75.51
C GLN A 260 -14.03 -20.41 -76.08
N GLU A 261 -15.03 -20.74 -75.25
CA GLU A 261 -16.31 -21.31 -75.68
C GLU A 261 -17.05 -20.38 -76.65
N ASP A 262 -17.08 -19.08 -76.36
CA ASP A 262 -17.71 -18.09 -77.24
C ASP A 262 -16.95 -17.95 -78.58
N ARG A 263 -15.62 -18.06 -78.58
CA ARG A 263 -14.83 -18.14 -79.84
C ARG A 263 -15.20 -19.37 -80.65
N LEU A 264 -15.32 -20.54 -80.01
CA LEU A 264 -15.73 -21.77 -80.69
C LEU A 264 -17.16 -21.68 -81.22
N ARG A 265 -18.10 -21.11 -80.45
CA ARG A 265 -19.48 -20.85 -80.90
C ARG A 265 -19.52 -19.93 -82.11
N LYS A 266 -18.71 -18.86 -82.12
CA LYS A 266 -18.61 -17.96 -83.28
C LYS A 266 -18.12 -18.70 -84.53
N LEU A 267 -17.06 -19.50 -84.41
CA LEU A 267 -16.57 -20.32 -85.52
C LEU A 267 -17.64 -21.31 -86.05
N GLN A 268 -18.38 -21.96 -85.14
CA GLN A 268 -19.50 -22.84 -85.52
C GLN A 268 -20.63 -22.06 -86.21
N GLN A 269 -20.97 -20.87 -85.72
CA GLN A 269 -21.97 -20.00 -86.36
C GLN A 269 -21.53 -19.59 -87.77
N GLU A 270 -20.26 -19.22 -87.96
CA GLU A 270 -19.70 -18.90 -89.27
C GLU A 270 -19.75 -20.11 -90.23
N GLN A 271 -19.41 -21.31 -89.76
CA GLN A 271 -19.53 -22.54 -90.57
C GLN A 271 -20.97 -22.86 -90.96
N ASN A 272 -21.92 -22.73 -90.02
CA ASN A 272 -23.34 -22.95 -90.29
C ASN A 272 -23.90 -21.91 -91.29
N LEU A 273 -23.45 -20.66 -91.20
CA LEU A 273 -23.83 -19.62 -92.16
C LEU A 273 -23.29 -19.95 -93.55
N LYS A 274 -22.03 -20.39 -93.67
CA LYS A 274 -21.44 -20.83 -94.94
C LYS A 274 -22.23 -21.99 -95.57
N GLN A 275 -22.55 -23.03 -94.79
CA GLN A 275 -23.37 -24.15 -95.27
C GLN A 275 -24.79 -23.71 -95.70
N ARG A 276 -25.37 -22.72 -95.02
CA ARG A 276 -26.66 -22.14 -95.42
C ARG A 276 -26.56 -21.35 -96.72
N GLU A 277 -25.50 -20.56 -96.90
CA GLU A 277 -25.25 -19.83 -98.14
C GLU A 277 -25.03 -20.79 -99.32
N GLU A 278 -24.23 -21.84 -99.12
CA GLU A 278 -24.03 -22.93 -100.10
C GLU A 278 -25.34 -23.65 -100.42
N GLY A 279 -26.14 -24.04 -99.42
CA GLY A 279 -27.44 -24.68 -99.62
C GLY A 279 -28.48 -23.78 -100.32
N LEU A 280 -28.44 -22.47 -100.09
CA LEU A 280 -29.26 -21.51 -100.84
C LEU A 280 -28.80 -21.39 -102.30
N GLN A 281 -27.50 -21.51 -102.58
CA GLN A 281 -26.96 -21.54 -103.95
C GLN A 281 -27.39 -22.82 -104.68
N GLU A 282 -27.18 -24.00 -104.08
CA GLU A 282 -27.66 -25.28 -104.64
C GLU A 282 -29.18 -25.29 -104.85
N GLY A 283 -29.94 -24.71 -103.93
CA GLY A 283 -31.40 -24.60 -104.03
C GLY A 283 -31.85 -23.73 -105.20
N ARG A 284 -31.12 -22.64 -105.50
CA ARG A 284 -31.36 -21.82 -106.70
C ARG A 284 -31.11 -22.62 -107.97
N GLU A 285 -30.02 -23.37 -108.03
CA GLU A 285 -29.66 -24.21 -109.17
C GLU A 285 -30.69 -25.33 -109.42
N ARG A 286 -31.17 -26.01 -108.37
CA ARG A 286 -32.21 -27.06 -108.46
C ARG A 286 -33.58 -26.50 -108.85
N ALA A 287 -33.96 -25.33 -108.37
CA ALA A 287 -35.22 -24.68 -108.73
C ALA A 287 -35.27 -24.34 -110.22
N GLU A 288 -34.13 -23.94 -110.80
CA GLU A 288 -34.00 -23.73 -112.25
C GLU A 288 -34.15 -25.03 -113.05
N GLN A 289 -33.69 -26.17 -112.52
CA GLN A 289 -33.86 -27.49 -113.14
C GLN A 289 -35.32 -27.97 -113.10
N VAL A 290 -36.00 -27.88 -111.95
CA VAL A 290 -37.40 -28.33 -111.79
C VAL A 290 -38.38 -27.51 -112.62
N ARG A 291 -38.13 -26.19 -112.79
CA ARG A 291 -38.94 -25.35 -113.69
C ARG A 291 -38.93 -25.88 -115.13
N LYS A 292 -37.79 -26.42 -115.59
CA LYS A 292 -37.66 -27.01 -116.94
C LYS A 292 -38.44 -28.32 -117.06
N GLU A 293 -38.45 -29.15 -116.01
CA GLU A 293 -39.17 -30.44 -116.01
C GLU A 293 -40.69 -30.33 -115.84
N ARG A 294 -41.16 -29.40 -115.00
CA ARG A 294 -42.61 -29.24 -114.69
C ARG A 294 -43.42 -28.83 -115.91
N ALA A 295 -42.83 -28.06 -116.82
CA ALA A 295 -43.43 -27.72 -118.10
C ALA A 295 -43.74 -28.98 -118.96
N GLN A 296 -42.96 -30.05 -118.81
CA GLN A 296 -43.11 -31.27 -119.61
C GLN A 296 -44.20 -32.22 -119.07
N ARG A 297 -44.47 -32.22 -117.76
CA ARG A 297 -45.42 -33.14 -117.11
C ARG A 297 -46.87 -32.68 -117.18
N ALA A 298 -47.14 -31.38 -117.13
CA ALA A 298 -48.50 -30.83 -117.17
C ALA A 298 -49.27 -31.19 -118.47
N ALA A 299 -48.56 -31.51 -119.56
CA ALA A 299 -49.14 -31.92 -120.83
C ALA A 299 -49.74 -33.35 -120.81
N ARG A 300 -49.29 -34.23 -119.91
CA ARG A 300 -49.64 -35.67 -119.93
C ARG A 300 -50.82 -36.06 -119.03
N ALA A 301 -51.21 -35.22 -118.07
CA ALA A 301 -52.15 -35.60 -117.00
C ALA A 301 -53.64 -35.32 -117.30
N LYS A 302 -54.00 -34.58 -118.36
CA LYS A 302 -55.39 -34.20 -118.64
C LYS A 302 -56.26 -35.27 -119.33
N GLN A 303 -55.71 -36.43 -119.70
CA GLN A 303 -56.36 -37.30 -120.68
C GLN A 303 -57.03 -38.57 -120.13
N ARG A 304 -57.15 -38.81 -118.80
CA ARG A 304 -57.51 -40.18 -118.36
C ARG A 304 -58.65 -40.48 -117.40
N GLN A 305 -59.16 -39.66 -116.47
CA GLN A 305 -60.03 -40.29 -115.45
C GLN A 305 -61.14 -39.40 -114.86
N GLU A 306 -62.38 -39.57 -115.34
CA GLU A 306 -63.59 -39.07 -114.68
C GLU A 306 -64.81 -40.04 -114.66
N GLY A 307 -64.69 -41.32 -115.05
CA GLY A 307 -65.88 -42.16 -115.30
C GLY A 307 -66.45 -43.07 -114.19
N GLN A 308 -65.73 -43.43 -113.11
CA GLN A 308 -66.11 -44.61 -112.30
C GLN A 308 -66.48 -44.37 -110.83
N LEU A 309 -66.48 -43.12 -110.33
CA LEU A 309 -66.51 -42.84 -108.87
C LEU A 309 -67.86 -42.46 -108.26
N GLN A 310 -69.00 -42.83 -108.87
CA GLN A 310 -70.31 -42.40 -108.37
C GLN A 310 -71.32 -43.49 -108.04
N ARG A 311 -71.00 -44.79 -108.18
CA ARG A 311 -71.98 -45.85 -107.87
C ARG A 311 -71.92 -46.38 -106.42
N ASP A 312 -70.80 -46.24 -105.72
CA ASP A 312 -70.60 -46.94 -104.43
C ASP A 312 -70.98 -46.15 -103.16
N LYS A 313 -71.45 -44.89 -103.30
CA LYS A 313 -71.55 -43.94 -102.15
C LYS A 313 -72.81 -44.02 -101.28
N ARG A 314 -73.77 -44.92 -101.52
CA ARG A 314 -75.08 -44.86 -100.83
C ARG A 314 -75.38 -46.02 -99.88
N GLU A 315 -74.69 -47.15 -100.00
CA GLU A 315 -75.00 -48.35 -99.19
C GLU A 315 -74.20 -48.44 -97.88
N LEU A 316 -73.05 -47.74 -97.77
CA LEU A 316 -72.19 -47.72 -96.57
C LEU A 316 -72.75 -46.88 -95.40
N SER A 317 -73.63 -45.91 -95.66
CA SER A 317 -73.96 -44.84 -94.70
C SER A 317 -74.84 -45.24 -93.49
N ARG A 318 -75.53 -46.39 -93.50
CA ARG A 318 -76.43 -46.81 -92.40
C ARG A 318 -75.77 -47.78 -91.42
N ALA A 319 -74.93 -48.70 -91.90
CA ALA A 319 -74.17 -49.62 -91.07
C ALA A 319 -73.01 -48.94 -90.31
N GLU A 320 -72.47 -47.85 -90.86
CA GLU A 320 -71.40 -47.06 -90.23
C GLU A 320 -71.88 -46.30 -88.98
N ARG A 321 -73.14 -45.83 -88.95
CA ARG A 321 -73.68 -45.04 -87.83
C ARG A 321 -73.83 -45.85 -86.53
N ALA A 322 -74.33 -47.09 -86.62
CA ALA A 322 -74.48 -47.96 -85.45
C ALA A 322 -73.12 -48.43 -84.89
N ARG A 323 -72.13 -48.68 -85.76
CA ARG A 323 -70.74 -48.97 -85.35
C ARG A 323 -70.08 -47.78 -84.66
N HIS A 324 -70.36 -46.56 -85.13
CA HIS A 324 -69.86 -45.34 -84.54
C HIS A 324 -70.39 -45.10 -83.11
N GLU A 325 -71.68 -45.33 -82.86
CA GLU A 325 -72.26 -45.18 -81.51
C GLU A 325 -71.70 -46.18 -80.50
N ALA A 326 -71.48 -47.43 -80.90
CA ALA A 326 -70.85 -48.44 -80.04
C ALA A 326 -69.39 -48.08 -79.70
N LEU A 327 -68.64 -47.58 -80.68
CA LEU A 327 -67.27 -47.09 -80.49
C LEU A 327 -67.22 -45.88 -79.56
N LEU A 328 -68.18 -44.95 -79.66
CA LEU A 328 -68.29 -43.81 -78.74
C LEU A 328 -68.54 -44.25 -77.29
N ARG A 329 -69.45 -45.22 -77.08
CA ARG A 329 -69.73 -45.76 -75.73
C ARG A 329 -68.52 -46.52 -75.15
N GLY A 330 -67.80 -47.29 -75.96
CA GLY A 330 -66.56 -47.96 -75.55
C GLY A 330 -65.45 -46.97 -75.19
N ARG A 331 -65.26 -45.93 -76.01
CA ARG A 331 -64.29 -44.86 -75.79
C ARG A 331 -64.60 -44.03 -74.54
N ALA A 332 -65.87 -43.77 -74.25
CA ALA A 332 -66.29 -43.08 -73.03
C ALA A 332 -65.96 -43.88 -71.76
N ARG A 333 -66.16 -45.21 -71.77
CA ARG A 333 -65.80 -46.10 -70.65
C ARG A 333 -64.29 -46.17 -70.44
N GLN A 334 -63.51 -46.27 -71.52
CA GLN A 334 -62.05 -46.24 -71.45
C GLN A 334 -61.53 -44.91 -70.87
N GLN A 335 -62.09 -43.79 -71.31
CA GLN A 335 -61.73 -42.47 -70.76
C GLN A 335 -62.05 -42.33 -69.26
N GLN A 336 -63.15 -42.93 -68.79
CA GLN A 336 -63.46 -42.94 -67.36
C GLN A 336 -62.45 -43.78 -66.57
N GLN A 337 -62.14 -44.99 -67.04
CA GLN A 337 -61.14 -45.86 -66.42
C GLN A 337 -59.73 -45.25 -66.41
N GLU A 338 -59.31 -44.59 -67.49
CA GLU A 338 -58.04 -43.86 -67.56
C GLU A 338 -58.02 -42.68 -66.58
N ARG A 339 -59.12 -41.93 -66.47
CA ARG A 339 -59.23 -40.82 -65.50
C ARG A 339 -59.18 -41.31 -64.06
N GLU A 340 -59.84 -42.41 -63.75
CA GLU A 340 -59.83 -43.02 -62.41
C GLU A 340 -58.46 -43.62 -62.08
N GLY A 341 -57.81 -44.30 -63.03
CA GLY A 341 -56.43 -44.77 -62.89
C GLY A 341 -55.43 -43.63 -62.69
N LEU A 342 -55.55 -42.54 -63.46
CA LEU A 342 -54.74 -41.33 -63.27
C LEU A 342 -55.01 -40.67 -61.91
N ARG A 343 -56.26 -40.60 -61.45
CA ARG A 343 -56.60 -40.09 -60.11
C ARG A 343 -55.96 -40.94 -59.01
N SER A 344 -56.08 -42.26 -59.08
CA SER A 344 -55.49 -43.17 -58.10
C SER A 344 -53.95 -43.11 -58.09
N THR A 345 -53.31 -43.02 -59.26
CA THR A 345 -51.84 -42.84 -59.34
C THR A 345 -51.38 -41.48 -58.80
N MET A 346 -52.15 -40.41 -59.03
CA MET A 346 -51.87 -39.09 -58.46
C MET A 346 -52.06 -39.07 -56.94
N GLU A 347 -53.12 -39.70 -56.42
CA GLU A 347 -53.38 -39.82 -54.98
C GLU A 347 -52.30 -40.64 -54.28
N THR A 348 -51.87 -41.76 -54.85
CA THR A 348 -50.75 -42.56 -54.31
C THR A 348 -49.41 -41.80 -54.40
N SER A 349 -49.18 -41.03 -55.46
CA SER A 349 -48.01 -40.14 -55.57
C SER A 349 -48.06 -39.02 -54.53
N LEU A 350 -49.23 -38.45 -54.25
CA LEU A 350 -49.44 -37.41 -53.23
C LEU A 350 -49.21 -37.98 -51.84
N GLY A 351 -49.75 -39.16 -51.52
CA GLY A 351 -49.52 -39.85 -50.26
C GLY A 351 -48.04 -40.11 -50.01
N ARG A 352 -47.32 -40.64 -51.00
CA ARG A 352 -45.85 -40.83 -50.91
C ARG A 352 -45.08 -39.53 -50.70
N ALA A 353 -45.50 -38.44 -51.36
CA ALA A 353 -44.88 -37.14 -51.17
C ALA A 353 -45.13 -36.56 -49.76
N GLN A 354 -46.33 -36.77 -49.21
CA GLN A 354 -46.70 -36.38 -47.85
C GLN A 354 -45.91 -37.18 -46.81
N GLU A 355 -45.86 -38.51 -46.94
CA GLU A 355 -45.06 -39.37 -46.06
C GLU A 355 -43.57 -38.99 -46.08
N ASN A 356 -43.01 -38.72 -47.28
CA ASN A 356 -41.63 -38.25 -47.41
C ASN A 356 -41.40 -36.89 -46.71
N TYR A 357 -42.37 -35.98 -46.81
CA TYR A 357 -42.30 -34.69 -46.13
C TYR A 357 -42.36 -34.85 -44.60
N GLU A 358 -43.26 -35.68 -44.11
CA GLU A 358 -43.39 -35.99 -42.67
C GLU A 358 -42.11 -36.62 -42.12
N GLN A 359 -41.54 -37.59 -42.82
CA GLN A 359 -40.25 -38.20 -42.43
C GLN A 359 -39.12 -37.18 -42.38
N LEU A 360 -39.06 -36.25 -43.34
CA LEU A 360 -38.04 -35.19 -43.36
C LEU A 360 -38.22 -34.23 -42.17
N VAL A 361 -39.46 -33.87 -41.83
CA VAL A 361 -39.78 -33.03 -40.67
C VAL A 361 -39.45 -33.76 -39.36
N GLU A 362 -39.74 -35.05 -39.26
CA GLU A 362 -39.37 -35.87 -38.12
C GLU A 362 -37.84 -35.97 -37.94
N GLN A 363 -37.10 -36.20 -39.02
CA GLN A 363 -35.63 -36.21 -38.96
C GLN A 363 -35.09 -34.85 -38.49
N ARG A 364 -35.61 -33.75 -39.05
CA ARG A 364 -35.23 -32.40 -38.63
C ARG A 364 -35.54 -32.14 -37.15
N THR A 365 -36.70 -32.56 -36.66
CA THR A 365 -37.07 -32.38 -35.25
C THR A 365 -36.23 -33.24 -34.31
N ARG A 366 -35.88 -34.48 -34.71
CA ARG A 366 -34.92 -35.33 -33.98
C ARG A 366 -33.54 -34.70 -33.92
N GLU A 367 -33.02 -34.18 -35.03
CA GLU A 367 -31.74 -33.46 -35.07
C GLU A 367 -31.74 -32.21 -34.18
N LEU A 368 -32.82 -31.42 -34.20
CA LEU A 368 -32.94 -30.24 -33.33
C LEU A 368 -32.93 -30.63 -31.84
N ARG A 369 -33.62 -31.70 -31.46
CA ARG A 369 -33.60 -32.22 -30.09
C ARG A 369 -32.20 -32.71 -29.69
N GLU A 370 -31.50 -33.38 -30.58
CA GLU A 370 -30.11 -33.79 -30.33
C GLU A 370 -29.16 -32.59 -30.20
N ARG A 371 -29.30 -31.57 -31.04
CA ARG A 371 -28.52 -30.34 -30.95
C ARG A 371 -28.79 -29.62 -29.63
N ALA A 372 -30.06 -29.49 -29.24
CA ALA A 372 -30.44 -28.93 -27.94
C ALA A 372 -29.81 -29.70 -26.77
N ARG A 373 -29.86 -31.04 -26.79
CA ARG A 373 -29.19 -31.88 -25.76
C ARG A 373 -27.67 -31.69 -25.74
N ARG A 374 -27.02 -31.57 -26.90
CA ARG A 374 -25.57 -31.31 -26.99
C ARG A 374 -25.22 -29.93 -26.46
N GLU A 375 -26.01 -28.91 -26.77
CA GLU A 375 -25.87 -27.55 -26.25
C GLU A 375 -26.10 -27.49 -24.74
N GLU A 376 -27.12 -28.19 -24.21
CA GLU A 376 -27.35 -28.31 -22.77
C GLU A 376 -26.17 -28.97 -22.05
N LEU A 377 -25.61 -30.04 -22.61
CA LEU A 377 -24.42 -30.70 -22.04
C LEU A 377 -23.20 -29.78 -22.07
N GLN A 378 -22.99 -29.02 -23.15
CA GLN A 378 -21.91 -28.03 -23.22
C GLN A 378 -22.16 -26.89 -22.22
N GLY A 379 -23.40 -26.44 -22.08
CA GLY A 379 -23.80 -25.43 -21.10
C GLY A 379 -23.58 -25.89 -19.66
N ARG A 380 -23.93 -27.14 -19.33
CA ARG A 380 -23.66 -27.74 -18.01
C ARG A 380 -22.16 -27.82 -17.73
N ARG A 381 -21.36 -28.33 -18.67
CA ARG A 381 -19.90 -28.39 -18.54
C ARG A 381 -19.28 -27.00 -18.36
N ALA A 382 -19.76 -26.00 -19.08
CA ALA A 382 -19.30 -24.63 -18.94
C ALA A 382 -19.66 -24.04 -17.57
N LYS A 383 -20.88 -24.29 -17.08
CA LYS A 383 -21.31 -23.87 -15.74
C LYS A 383 -20.48 -24.53 -14.64
N GLU A 384 -20.29 -25.85 -14.69
CA GLU A 384 -19.45 -26.58 -13.73
C GLU A 384 -17.99 -26.07 -13.75
N ALA A 385 -17.45 -25.77 -14.94
CA ALA A 385 -16.10 -25.21 -15.05
C ALA A 385 -16.01 -23.78 -14.46
N MET A 386 -17.05 -22.97 -14.62
CA MET A 386 -17.14 -21.64 -14.01
C MET A 386 -17.26 -21.73 -12.48
N GLU A 387 -18.14 -22.60 -11.97
CA GLU A 387 -18.32 -22.81 -10.53
C GLU A 387 -17.02 -23.30 -9.86
N ARG A 388 -16.25 -24.17 -10.52
CA ARG A 388 -14.94 -24.61 -10.00
C ARG A 388 -13.97 -23.44 -9.86
N LYS A 389 -13.86 -22.60 -10.89
CA LYS A 389 -13.01 -21.41 -10.86
C LYS A 389 -13.47 -20.40 -9.81
N GLU A 390 -14.78 -20.26 -9.62
CA GLU A 390 -15.34 -19.40 -8.60
C GLU A 390 -14.99 -19.91 -7.19
N ARG A 391 -15.11 -21.22 -6.94
CA ARG A 391 -14.70 -21.83 -5.67
C ARG A 391 -13.20 -21.69 -5.42
N GLU A 392 -12.36 -21.90 -6.44
CA GLU A 392 -10.91 -21.67 -6.34
C GLU A 392 -10.59 -20.21 -6.01
N HIS A 393 -11.29 -19.27 -6.66
CA HIS A 393 -11.14 -17.85 -6.38
C HIS A 393 -11.58 -17.48 -4.96
N GLN A 394 -12.74 -17.97 -4.52
CA GLN A 394 -13.26 -17.77 -3.16
C GLN A 394 -12.29 -18.36 -2.12
N ALA A 395 -11.82 -19.60 -2.32
CA ALA A 395 -10.84 -20.23 -1.44
C ALA A 395 -9.53 -19.43 -1.36
N HIS A 396 -9.09 -18.84 -2.48
CA HIS A 396 -7.92 -17.98 -2.50
C HIS A 396 -8.14 -16.69 -1.69
N LEU A 397 -9.30 -16.03 -1.85
CA LEU A 397 -9.65 -14.84 -1.08
C LEU A 397 -9.76 -15.16 0.42
N GLU A 398 -10.39 -16.28 0.79
CA GLU A 398 -10.47 -16.74 2.17
C GLU A 398 -9.09 -17.05 2.75
N ALA A 399 -8.21 -17.68 1.98
CA ALA A 399 -6.84 -17.95 2.42
C ALA A 399 -6.06 -16.65 2.68
N LEU A 400 -6.24 -15.63 1.83
CA LEU A 400 -5.66 -14.30 2.04
C LEU A 400 -6.24 -13.61 3.28
N ALA A 401 -7.56 -13.69 3.50
CA ALA A 401 -8.20 -13.14 4.69
C ALA A 401 -7.66 -13.80 5.97
N ARG A 402 -7.62 -15.13 6.02
CA ARG A 402 -7.06 -15.89 7.15
C ARG A 402 -5.58 -15.58 7.39
N ALA A 403 -4.79 -15.41 6.33
CA ALA A 403 -3.40 -14.99 6.47
C ALA A 403 -3.28 -13.56 7.04
N GLY A 404 -4.18 -12.66 6.65
CA GLY A 404 -4.31 -11.32 7.21
C GLY A 404 -4.65 -11.36 8.70
N GLU A 405 -5.66 -12.14 9.10
CA GLU A 405 -6.07 -12.31 10.50
C GLU A 405 -4.94 -12.86 11.36
N ARG A 406 -4.22 -13.89 10.91
CA ARG A 406 -3.05 -14.43 11.63
C ARG A 406 -1.96 -13.38 11.85
N ARG A 407 -1.72 -12.50 10.87
CA ARG A 407 -0.76 -11.39 11.01
C ARG A 407 -1.24 -10.36 12.03
N LEU A 408 -2.53 -10.06 12.05
CA LEU A 408 -3.13 -9.15 13.03
C LEU A 408 -3.07 -9.75 14.44
N GLN A 409 -3.40 -11.03 14.60
CA GLN A 409 -3.30 -11.75 15.88
C GLN A 409 -1.86 -11.75 16.40
N HIS A 410 -0.89 -12.08 15.53
CA HIS A 410 0.53 -12.01 15.91
C HIS A 410 0.94 -10.58 16.29
N ALA A 411 0.49 -9.56 15.54
CA ALA A 411 0.80 -8.17 15.88
C ALA A 411 0.20 -7.76 17.23
N ALA A 412 -1.03 -8.20 17.53
CA ALA A 412 -1.69 -7.99 18.80
C ALA A 412 -0.94 -8.67 19.96
N GLN A 413 -0.55 -9.94 19.80
CA GLN A 413 0.25 -10.67 20.80
C GLN A 413 1.57 -9.96 21.09
N VAL A 414 2.30 -9.53 20.06
CA VAL A 414 3.56 -8.77 20.24
C VAL A 414 3.33 -7.45 20.96
N ALA A 415 2.22 -6.76 20.67
CA ALA A 415 1.86 -5.52 21.36
C ALA A 415 1.53 -5.78 22.83
N GLU A 416 0.76 -6.83 23.14
CA GLU A 416 0.45 -7.24 24.51
C GLU A 416 1.72 -7.62 25.29
N GLU A 417 2.60 -8.42 24.70
CA GLU A 417 3.90 -8.78 25.29
C GLU A 417 4.75 -7.54 25.57
N ALA A 418 4.79 -6.58 24.65
CA ALA A 418 5.52 -5.33 24.85
C ALA A 418 4.94 -4.50 26.01
N VAL A 419 3.60 -4.45 26.14
CA VAL A 419 2.93 -3.79 27.28
C VAL A 419 3.26 -4.52 28.59
N GLN A 420 3.21 -5.85 28.61
CA GLN A 420 3.56 -6.65 29.79
C GLN A 420 5.03 -6.45 30.19
N GLN A 421 5.96 -6.47 29.24
CA GLN A 421 7.37 -6.20 29.50
C GLN A 421 7.58 -4.79 30.04
N LYS A 422 6.89 -3.78 29.50
CA LYS A 422 6.93 -2.41 30.01
C LYS A 422 6.39 -2.33 31.44
N ALA A 423 5.28 -2.99 31.74
CA ALA A 423 4.71 -3.06 33.09
C ALA A 423 5.69 -3.72 34.08
N ARG A 424 6.34 -4.82 33.70
CA ARG A 424 7.37 -5.49 34.51
C ARG A 424 8.57 -4.57 34.78
N ARG A 425 9.09 -3.88 33.76
CA ARG A 425 10.20 -2.92 33.91
C ARG A 425 9.83 -1.76 34.83
N VAL A 426 8.62 -1.21 34.69
CA VAL A 426 8.13 -0.13 35.56
C VAL A 426 7.98 -0.63 37.01
N GLY A 427 7.47 -1.85 37.21
CA GLY A 427 7.38 -2.48 38.52
C GLY A 427 8.74 -2.65 39.19
N GLN A 428 9.73 -3.19 38.47
CA GLN A 428 11.10 -3.35 38.97
C GLN A 428 11.74 -1.99 39.32
N THR A 429 11.64 -1.02 38.41
CA THR A 429 12.16 0.34 38.65
C THR A 429 11.52 0.99 39.87
N ARG A 430 10.21 0.79 40.08
CA ARG A 430 9.50 1.30 41.27
C ARG A 430 10.03 0.65 42.55
N LEU A 431 10.19 -0.67 42.56
CA LEU A 431 10.73 -1.41 43.71
C LEU A 431 12.17 -0.97 44.04
N GLU A 432 13.01 -0.77 43.03
CA GLU A 432 14.37 -0.25 43.23
C GLU A 432 14.37 1.16 43.82
N LYS A 433 13.51 2.05 43.32
CA LYS A 433 13.35 3.39 43.87
C LYS A 433 12.85 3.36 45.31
N GLU A 434 11.91 2.49 45.63
CA GLU A 434 11.41 2.31 47.00
C GLU A 434 12.51 1.80 47.95
N ARG A 435 13.31 0.83 47.51
CA ARG A 435 14.49 0.35 48.27
C ARG A 435 15.51 1.46 48.50
N ALA A 436 15.82 2.24 47.45
CA ALA A 436 16.74 3.37 47.56
C ALA A 436 16.21 4.46 48.49
N GLN A 437 14.90 4.76 48.43
CA GLN A 437 14.26 5.71 49.34
C GLN A 437 14.33 5.25 50.80
N ARG A 438 14.07 3.97 51.08
CA ARG A 438 14.22 3.40 52.43
C ARG A 438 15.66 3.51 52.94
N ALA A 439 16.63 3.10 52.12
CA ALA A 439 18.04 3.19 52.50
C ALA A 439 18.50 4.65 52.73
N ASN A 440 17.99 5.60 51.94
CA ASN A 440 18.28 7.02 52.15
C ASN A 440 17.64 7.54 53.44
N LYS A 441 16.40 7.14 53.74
CA LYS A 441 15.73 7.50 55.00
C LYS A 441 16.54 7.01 56.20
N GLU A 442 16.95 5.74 56.20
CA GLU A 442 17.77 5.17 57.27
C GLU A 442 19.13 5.89 57.43
N LYS A 443 19.76 6.33 56.34
CA LYS A 443 21.00 7.11 56.40
C LYS A 443 20.76 8.46 57.05
N VAL A 444 19.70 9.16 56.66
CA VAL A 444 19.34 10.46 57.25
C VAL A 444 19.05 10.31 58.74
N GLU A 445 18.30 9.29 59.14
CA GLU A 445 18.02 9.01 60.56
C GLU A 445 19.32 8.75 61.35
N LYS A 446 20.24 7.96 60.80
CA LYS A 446 21.56 7.73 61.42
C LYS A 446 22.37 9.02 61.55
N ASP A 447 22.42 9.83 60.50
CA ASP A 447 23.15 11.12 60.52
C ASP A 447 22.53 12.09 61.54
N GLU A 448 21.21 12.12 61.66
CA GLU A 448 20.52 12.88 62.69
C GLU A 448 20.85 12.36 64.09
N ASP A 449 20.86 11.05 64.30
CA ASP A 449 21.22 10.45 65.58
C ASP A 449 22.69 10.73 65.95
N PHE A 450 23.61 10.71 64.97
CA PHE A 450 24.99 11.14 65.19
C PHE A 450 25.04 12.62 65.61
N ARG A 451 24.36 13.52 64.91
CA ARG A 451 24.28 14.94 65.29
C ARG A 451 23.66 15.15 66.67
N ARG A 452 22.61 14.39 67.02
CA ARG A 452 21.99 14.45 68.35
C ARG A 452 22.98 14.03 69.43
N ARG A 453 23.72 12.93 69.23
CA ARG A 453 24.76 12.47 70.17
C ARG A 453 25.89 13.49 70.31
N GLU A 454 26.37 14.06 69.21
CA GLU A 454 27.37 15.13 69.22
C GLU A 454 26.88 16.35 70.01
N LEU A 455 25.62 16.75 69.80
CA LEU A 455 25.01 17.86 70.54
C LEU A 455 24.91 17.54 72.04
N LEU A 456 24.48 16.34 72.41
CA LEU A 456 24.42 15.89 73.81
C LEU A 456 25.81 15.89 74.45
N GLN A 457 26.84 15.41 73.76
CA GLN A 457 28.22 15.48 74.24
C GLN A 457 28.71 16.92 74.40
N ALA A 458 28.39 17.82 73.45
CA ALA A 458 28.75 19.23 73.53
C ALA A 458 28.05 19.93 74.71
N ILE A 459 26.78 19.59 74.98
CA ILE A 459 26.05 20.06 76.16
C ILE A 459 26.71 19.52 77.42
N GLY A 460 27.00 18.22 77.51
CA GLY A 460 27.71 17.60 78.64
C GLY A 460 29.02 18.31 78.97
N ARG A 461 29.88 18.51 77.96
CA ARG A 461 31.15 19.27 78.12
C ARG A 461 30.95 20.72 78.56
N LYS A 462 29.83 21.37 78.20
CA LYS A 462 29.50 22.72 78.68
C LYS A 462 29.05 22.69 80.14
N LEU A 463 28.24 21.71 80.52
CA LEU A 463 27.78 21.51 81.89
C LEU A 463 28.96 21.21 82.82
N GLU A 464 29.83 20.27 82.46
CA GLU A 464 31.07 19.95 83.20
C GLU A 464 31.94 21.19 83.42
N ARG A 465 32.20 21.96 82.35
CA ARG A 465 32.95 23.22 82.47
C ARG A 465 32.24 24.23 83.37
N SER A 466 30.91 24.32 83.28
CA SER A 466 30.13 25.23 84.13
C SER A 466 30.15 24.81 85.61
N GLU A 467 30.16 23.50 85.89
CA GLU A 467 30.30 22.96 87.24
C GLU A 467 31.70 23.21 87.79
N GLN A 468 32.75 23.00 86.98
CA GLN A 468 34.14 23.32 87.36
C GLN A 468 34.28 24.79 87.72
N LEU A 469 33.84 25.70 86.84
CA LEU A 469 33.82 27.14 87.11
C LEU A 469 32.98 27.49 88.35
N SER A 470 31.88 26.78 88.59
CA SER A 470 31.06 27.01 89.79
C SER A 470 31.77 26.56 91.07
N ARG A 471 32.50 25.44 91.04
CA ARG A 471 33.34 24.98 92.15
C ARG A 471 34.49 25.95 92.41
N GLU A 472 35.20 26.38 91.37
CA GLU A 472 36.27 27.38 91.46
C GLU A 472 35.76 28.71 92.03
N ARG A 473 34.58 29.17 91.59
CA ARG A 473 33.94 30.36 92.16
C ARG A 473 33.60 30.18 93.64
N ARG A 474 33.07 29.01 94.03
CA ARG A 474 32.78 28.71 95.45
C ARG A 474 34.05 28.68 96.28
N SER A 475 35.11 28.00 95.83
CA SER A 475 36.38 27.95 96.54
C SER A 475 37.05 29.32 96.63
N ALA A 476 36.99 30.13 95.57
CA ALA A 476 37.49 31.51 95.60
C ALA A 476 36.70 32.38 96.60
N LEU A 477 35.38 32.23 96.66
CA LEU A 477 34.54 32.93 97.65
C LEU A 477 34.82 32.46 99.08
N GLU A 478 35.01 31.16 99.31
CA GLU A 478 35.38 30.61 100.62
C GLU A 478 36.77 31.06 101.06
N SER A 479 37.75 31.06 100.14
CA SER A 479 39.08 31.62 100.38
C SER A 479 39.01 33.10 100.75
N ALA A 480 38.25 33.91 100.00
CA ALA A 480 38.05 35.32 100.31
C ALA A 480 37.39 35.54 101.67
N ARG A 481 36.36 34.74 102.01
CA ARG A 481 35.71 34.75 103.33
C ARG A 481 36.68 34.34 104.44
N SER A 482 37.50 33.32 104.22
CA SER A 482 38.51 32.87 105.18
C SER A 482 39.56 33.94 105.43
N THR A 483 40.09 34.57 104.39
CA THR A 483 41.02 35.71 104.49
C THR A 483 40.38 36.90 105.21
N ALA A 484 39.11 37.19 104.94
CA ALA A 484 38.37 38.24 105.63
C ALA A 484 38.18 37.92 107.13
N ARG A 485 37.85 36.67 107.48
CA ARG A 485 37.79 36.20 108.88
C ARG A 485 39.16 36.30 109.54
N ALA A 486 40.24 35.83 108.91
CA ALA A 486 41.60 35.94 109.45
C ALA A 486 42.00 37.40 109.67
N SER A 487 41.71 38.27 108.70
CA SER A 487 41.94 39.71 108.79
C SER A 487 41.14 40.36 109.92
N PHE A 488 39.90 39.93 110.15
CA PHE A 488 39.09 40.35 111.29
C PHE A 488 39.73 39.94 112.62
N HIS A 489 40.18 38.68 112.74
CA HIS A 489 40.84 38.21 113.97
C HIS A 489 42.17 38.93 114.25
N VAL A 490 42.95 39.25 113.22
CA VAL A 490 44.16 40.09 113.37
C VAL A 490 43.78 41.50 113.86
N ARG A 491 42.73 42.11 113.27
CA ARG A 491 42.23 43.42 113.73
C ARG A 491 41.72 43.39 115.17
N GLU A 492 41.02 42.33 115.57
CA GLU A 492 40.57 42.14 116.95
C GLU A 492 41.75 41.93 117.91
N LYS A 493 42.74 41.10 117.57
CA LYS A 493 43.96 40.96 118.39
C LYS A 493 44.72 42.27 118.54
N VAL A 494 44.87 43.05 117.45
CA VAL A 494 45.46 44.40 117.52
C VAL A 494 44.61 45.32 118.41
N ARG A 495 43.27 45.24 118.37
CA ARG A 495 42.41 45.98 119.30
C ARG A 495 42.63 45.54 120.75
N GLU A 496 42.67 44.25 121.04
CA GLU A 496 42.93 43.70 122.37
C GLU A 496 44.30 44.15 122.91
N GLU A 497 45.35 44.09 122.09
CA GLU A 497 46.71 44.53 122.43
C GLU A 497 46.84 46.05 122.58
N THR A 498 46.09 46.85 121.81
CA THR A 498 46.08 48.32 121.92
C THR A 498 45.20 48.79 123.09
N ASN A 499 44.22 47.98 123.51
CA ASN A 499 43.30 48.26 124.61
C ASN A 499 43.86 47.77 125.95
N THR A 500 45.11 48.12 126.27
CA THR A 500 45.74 47.87 127.57
C THR A 500 45.07 48.63 128.72
N ARG A 501 44.11 49.51 128.42
CA ARG A 501 43.38 50.38 129.35
C ARG A 501 41.85 50.26 129.18
N SER A 502 41.33 49.04 129.08
CA SER A 502 39.89 48.80 128.96
C SER A 502 39.12 49.24 130.23
N PHE A 503 37.91 49.76 130.06
CA PHE A 503 37.07 50.26 131.16
C PHE A 503 36.88 49.23 132.27
N ASP A 504 36.60 47.98 131.92
CA ASP A 504 36.41 46.90 132.91
C ASP A 504 37.69 46.58 133.70
N ARG A 505 38.87 46.72 133.07
CA ARG A 505 40.16 46.55 133.76
C ARG A 505 40.43 47.73 134.69
N MET A 506 40.14 48.97 134.27
CA MET A 506 40.20 50.14 135.15
C MET A 506 39.22 50.05 136.32
N VAL A 507 38.01 49.53 136.11
CA VAL A 507 37.02 49.30 137.18
C VAL A 507 37.51 48.23 138.16
N ARG A 508 38.13 47.15 137.68
CA ARG A 508 38.66 46.07 138.53
C ARG A 508 39.90 46.51 139.31
N GLU A 509 40.79 47.29 138.69
CA GLU A 509 41.90 47.96 139.39
C GLU A 509 41.39 48.97 140.42
N ALA A 510 40.35 49.75 140.11
CA ALA A 510 39.72 50.65 141.07
C ALA A 510 39.06 49.90 142.25
N GLN A 511 38.41 48.76 142.01
CA GLN A 511 37.89 47.89 143.07
C GLN A 511 39.00 47.27 143.95
N LEU A 512 40.13 46.90 143.34
CA LEU A 512 41.31 46.40 144.07
C LEU A 512 41.98 47.49 144.90
N HIS A 513 42.14 48.71 144.36
CA HIS A 513 42.62 49.87 145.13
C HIS A 513 41.66 50.21 146.28
N ALA A 514 40.35 50.20 146.05
CA ALA A 514 39.35 50.46 147.09
C ALA A 514 39.29 49.39 148.19
N SER A 515 39.77 48.16 147.93
CA SER A 515 39.84 47.09 148.92
C SER A 515 41.18 47.03 149.67
N LEU A 516 42.25 47.63 149.13
CA LEU A 516 43.56 47.76 149.79
C LEU A 516 43.66 48.99 150.70
N ASP A 517 42.86 50.04 150.47
CA ASP A 517 42.74 51.22 151.36
C ASP A 517 41.85 50.99 152.61
N ARG A 518 41.43 49.75 152.86
CA ARG A 518 40.78 49.33 154.12
C ARG A 518 41.71 48.45 154.95
N LYS A 519 42.83 48.99 155.41
CA LYS A 519 43.58 48.51 156.59
C LYS A 519 44.33 49.64 157.26
#